data_AF-A0A6P1CMP2-F1
#
_entry.id   AF-A0A6P1CMP2-F1
#
_cell.length_a   1.000
_cell.length_b   1.000
_cell.length_c   1.000
_cell.angle_alpha   90.00
_cell.angle_beta   90.00
_cell.angle_gamma   90.00
#
_symmetry.space_group_name_H-M   'P 1'
#
loop_
_entity.id
_entity.type
_entity.pdbx_description
1 polymer ?
#
loop_
_entity_poly.entity_id
_entity_poly.type
_entity_poly.pdbx_seq_one_letter_code
_entity_poly.pdbx_strand_id
1 'polypeptide(L)'
;MRNFGDPMIDRRKPRVPCSVDGCERKTVARDLCGSHYTRWQNGRSLDTRPLRSYVVTDDLAQRLAHYAPPGRPDECWEWTGSRNKGYGVISVSQSRVRIAHDVAWEVNHGRSLPPGMVVRHRCDNPPCVNPDHLVLGTHGDNNRDKSERGRNGYNGTGFKHLTPAQVREIRALHEDGTNMSEIARRFSRSRSTIIRVVKRQVFADIH
;
A
#
# COMPACT_ATOMS: atom_id res chain seq x y z
N MET A 1 -35.58 37.95 -44.12
CA MET A 1 -35.06 36.88 -45.00
C MET A 1 -33.55 36.81 -44.85
N ARG A 2 -33.05 35.64 -44.39
CA ARG A 2 -31.72 35.03 -44.58
C ARG A 2 -30.48 35.62 -43.86
N ASN A 3 -29.98 34.80 -42.92
CA ASN A 3 -28.59 34.57 -42.47
C ASN A 3 -27.56 34.62 -43.63
N PHE A 4 -26.25 34.80 -43.45
CA PHE A 4 -25.25 33.99 -42.71
C PHE A 4 -24.07 34.92 -42.30
N GLY A 5 -23.46 34.86 -41.13
CA GLY A 5 -23.01 33.68 -40.39
C GLY A 5 -21.54 33.43 -40.74
N ASP A 6 -20.62 34.21 -40.15
CA ASP A 6 -19.16 34.03 -40.28
C ASP A 6 -18.76 32.63 -39.80
N PRO A 7 -18.01 31.81 -40.56
CA PRO A 7 -17.79 30.42 -40.18
C PRO A 7 -16.82 30.33 -39.00
N MET A 8 -17.32 29.76 -37.89
CA MET A 8 -16.52 29.25 -36.79
C MET A 8 -15.57 28.16 -37.33
N ILE A 9 -14.32 28.52 -37.64
CA ILE A 9 -13.28 27.55 -37.98
C ILE A 9 -12.98 26.73 -36.72
N ASP A 10 -13.46 25.48 -36.68
CA ASP A 10 -13.06 24.50 -35.67
C ASP A 10 -11.56 24.16 -35.86
N ARG A 11 -10.70 24.75 -35.02
CA ARG A 11 -9.25 24.56 -35.03
C ARG A 11 -8.78 23.23 -34.43
N ARG A 12 -9.66 22.25 -34.20
CA ARG A 12 -9.25 20.94 -33.68
C ARG A 12 -8.49 20.17 -34.76
N LYS A 13 -7.15 20.18 -34.67
CA LYS A 13 -6.27 19.33 -35.49
C LYS A 13 -6.75 17.86 -35.45
N PRO A 14 -6.77 17.16 -36.59
CA PRO A 14 -7.10 15.73 -36.63
C PRO A 14 -6.13 14.95 -35.73
N ARG A 15 -6.69 14.05 -34.91
CA ARG A 15 -5.92 13.24 -33.95
C ARG A 15 -5.23 12.11 -34.71
N VAL A 16 -4.06 12.37 -35.27
CA VAL A 16 -3.27 11.36 -35.98
C VAL A 16 -2.83 10.24 -35.02
N PRO A 17 -2.75 8.98 -35.49
CA PRO A 17 -2.16 7.88 -34.73
C PRO A 17 -0.68 8.12 -34.41
N CYS A 18 -0.18 7.45 -33.38
CA CYS A 18 1.22 7.48 -32.99
C CYS A 18 2.12 6.94 -34.10
N SER A 19 3.28 7.57 -34.31
CA SER A 19 4.28 7.15 -35.30
C SER A 19 5.05 5.88 -34.94
N VAL A 20 4.79 5.30 -33.75
CA VAL A 20 5.42 4.05 -33.32
C VAL A 20 4.59 2.89 -33.87
N ASP A 21 5.27 2.00 -34.59
CA ASP A 21 4.67 0.82 -35.20
C ASP A 21 3.85 -0.01 -34.18
N GLY A 22 2.62 -0.37 -34.56
CA GLY A 22 1.66 -1.07 -33.70
C GLY A 22 0.98 -0.23 -32.60
N CYS A 23 1.12 1.11 -32.57
CA CYS A 23 0.49 1.97 -31.58
C CYS A 23 -0.68 2.80 -32.14
N GLU A 24 -1.91 2.40 -31.83
CA GLU A 24 -3.13 3.10 -32.29
C GLU A 24 -3.52 4.31 -31.41
N ARG A 25 -2.69 4.68 -30.43
CA ARG A 25 -3.00 5.81 -29.53
C ARG A 25 -2.86 7.14 -30.26
N LYS A 26 -3.72 8.08 -29.90
CA LYS A 26 -3.73 9.45 -30.42
C LYS A 26 -2.45 10.21 -30.02
N THR A 27 -1.89 10.96 -30.96
CA THR A 27 -0.70 11.79 -30.71
C THR A 27 -1.02 12.98 -29.80
N VAL A 28 -0.01 13.39 -29.03
CA VAL A 28 -0.06 14.60 -28.19
C VAL A 28 0.99 15.63 -28.62
N ALA A 29 2.16 15.17 -29.07
CA ALA A 29 3.26 16.01 -29.56
C ALA A 29 4.30 15.16 -30.32
N ARG A 30 5.00 15.78 -31.28
CA ARG A 30 6.07 15.14 -32.09
C ARG A 30 5.66 13.82 -32.77
N ASP A 31 4.40 13.73 -33.18
CA ASP A 31 3.80 12.49 -33.74
C ASP A 31 3.83 11.28 -32.79
N LEU A 32 4.04 11.53 -31.49
CA LEU A 32 4.04 10.50 -30.46
C LEU A 32 2.79 10.61 -29.58
N CYS A 33 2.26 9.46 -29.16
CA CYS A 33 1.27 9.41 -28.07
C CYS A 33 1.91 9.86 -26.74
N GLY A 34 1.11 10.21 -25.73
CA GLY A 34 1.63 10.72 -24.45
C GLY A 34 2.71 9.84 -23.81
N SER A 35 2.51 8.51 -23.80
CA SER A 35 3.48 7.58 -23.23
C SER A 35 4.78 7.48 -24.03
N HIS A 36 4.72 7.50 -25.37
CA HIS A 36 5.91 7.50 -26.22
C HIS A 36 6.63 8.85 -26.21
N TYR A 37 5.90 9.95 -26.13
CA TYR A 37 6.47 11.28 -25.92
C TYR A 37 7.24 11.36 -24.58
N THR A 38 6.68 10.85 -23.49
CA THR A 38 7.37 10.76 -22.20
C THR A 38 8.62 9.87 -22.27
N ARG A 39 8.59 8.75 -23.01
CA ARG A 39 9.77 7.90 -23.20
C ARG A 39 10.87 8.65 -23.96
N TRP A 40 10.52 9.33 -25.04
CA TRP A 40 11.44 10.19 -25.81
C TRP A 40 12.07 11.28 -24.93
N GLN A 41 11.26 12.00 -24.14
CA GLN A 41 11.76 13.02 -23.20
C GLN A 41 12.76 12.48 -22.18
N ASN A 42 12.60 11.22 -21.77
CA ASN A 42 13.48 10.56 -20.79
C ASN A 42 14.62 9.77 -21.43
N GLY A 43 14.87 9.91 -22.74
CA GLY A 43 15.92 9.17 -23.45
C GLY A 43 15.71 7.65 -23.47
N ARG A 44 14.47 7.18 -23.32
CA ARG A 44 14.12 5.75 -23.32
C ARG A 44 13.69 5.30 -24.71
N SER A 45 13.96 4.03 -25.02
CA SER A 45 13.54 3.39 -26.28
C SER A 45 12.04 3.56 -26.54
N LEU A 46 11.68 3.88 -27.79
CA LEU A 46 10.32 3.95 -28.30
C LEU A 46 9.79 2.56 -28.70
N ASP A 47 10.11 1.56 -27.89
CA ASP A 47 9.76 0.14 -28.05
C ASP A 47 8.34 -0.06 -28.63
N THR A 48 8.24 -0.93 -29.64
CA THR A 48 7.02 -1.35 -30.36
C THR A 48 6.19 -2.35 -29.56
N ARG A 49 6.74 -2.89 -28.44
CA ARG A 49 5.93 -3.67 -27.51
C ARG A 49 4.72 -2.84 -27.09
N PRO A 50 3.51 -3.42 -27.13
CA PRO A 50 2.30 -2.69 -26.75
C PRO A 50 2.49 -2.13 -25.35
N LEU A 51 2.45 -0.79 -25.24
CA LEU A 51 2.44 -0.13 -23.95
C LEU A 51 1.32 -0.79 -23.12
N ARG A 52 1.62 -1.18 -21.87
CA ARG A 52 0.67 -1.81 -20.91
C ARG A 52 -0.75 -1.35 -21.21
N SER A 53 -1.69 -2.27 -21.45
CA SER A 53 -3.09 -1.95 -21.66
C SER A 53 -3.60 -1.19 -20.44
N TYR A 54 -3.59 0.13 -20.54
CA TYR A 54 -4.14 0.96 -19.49
C TYR A 54 -5.65 0.85 -19.65
N VAL A 55 -6.31 0.10 -18.77
CA VAL A 55 -7.76 0.12 -18.71
C VAL A 55 -8.15 1.55 -18.35
N VAL A 56 -8.66 2.31 -19.33
CA VAL A 56 -9.26 3.62 -19.11
C VAL A 56 -10.70 3.35 -18.74
N THR A 57 -10.95 3.10 -17.46
CA THR A 57 -12.29 2.92 -16.91
C THR A 57 -12.43 3.79 -15.67
N ASP A 58 -13.60 4.41 -15.52
CA ASP A 58 -14.01 5.08 -14.29
C ASP A 58 -14.69 4.10 -13.32
N ASP A 59 -14.93 2.86 -13.76
CA ASP A 59 -15.49 1.79 -12.93
C ASP A 59 -14.39 1.09 -12.11
N LEU A 60 -14.44 1.32 -10.79
CA LEU A 60 -13.52 0.72 -9.84
C LEU A 60 -13.63 -0.82 -9.81
N ALA A 61 -14.80 -1.40 -10.03
CA ALA A 61 -14.99 -2.86 -10.04
C ALA A 61 -14.26 -3.51 -11.23
N GLN A 62 -14.43 -2.94 -12.43
CA GLN A 62 -13.70 -3.40 -13.62
C GLN A 62 -12.19 -3.26 -13.43
N ARG A 63 -11.74 -2.15 -12.85
CA ARG A 63 -10.32 -1.92 -12.61
C ARG A 63 -9.75 -2.86 -11.55
N LEU A 64 -10.51 -3.20 -10.52
CA LEU A 64 -10.14 -4.22 -9.54
C LEU A 64 -9.95 -5.58 -10.23
N ALA A 65 -10.95 -6.03 -10.98
CA ALA A 65 -10.91 -7.31 -11.69
C ALA A 65 -9.78 -7.40 -12.73
N HIS A 66 -9.39 -6.26 -13.34
CA HIS A 66 -8.25 -6.22 -14.25
C HIS A 66 -6.92 -6.52 -13.55
N TYR A 67 -6.69 -5.95 -12.36
CA TYR A 67 -5.42 -6.11 -11.64
C TYR A 67 -5.40 -7.30 -10.69
N ALA A 68 -6.56 -7.80 -10.30
CA ALA A 68 -6.74 -8.98 -9.47
C ALA A 68 -8.00 -9.71 -9.95
N PRO A 69 -7.88 -10.56 -10.98
CA PRO A 69 -9.00 -11.36 -11.48
C PRO A 69 -9.64 -12.17 -10.35
N PRO A 70 -10.98 -12.19 -10.23
CA PRO A 70 -11.66 -13.02 -9.25
C PRO A 70 -11.30 -14.51 -9.42
N GLY A 71 -10.83 -15.12 -8.34
CA GLY A 71 -10.55 -16.55 -8.22
C GLY A 71 -11.53 -17.23 -7.28
N ARG A 72 -11.10 -18.30 -6.62
CA ARG A 72 -11.92 -19.00 -5.62
C ARG A 72 -12.06 -18.15 -4.34
N PRO A 73 -13.16 -18.28 -3.58
CA PRO A 73 -13.37 -17.56 -2.32
C PRO A 73 -12.29 -17.79 -1.26
N ASP A 74 -11.66 -18.97 -1.26
CA ASP A 74 -10.63 -19.39 -0.31
C ASP A 74 -9.20 -19.03 -0.74
N GLU A 75 -9.04 -18.42 -1.91
CA GLU A 75 -7.74 -18.05 -2.48
C GLU A 75 -7.49 -16.54 -2.39
N CYS A 76 -6.22 -16.14 -2.27
CA CYS A 76 -5.87 -14.72 -2.35
C CYS A 76 -5.99 -14.22 -3.79
N TRP A 77 -6.74 -13.14 -3.99
CA TRP A 77 -6.74 -12.42 -5.27
C TRP A 77 -5.61 -11.39 -5.24
N GLU A 78 -4.47 -11.77 -5.80
CA GLU A 78 -3.23 -11.00 -5.76
C GLU A 78 -3.30 -9.72 -6.59
N TRP A 79 -3.05 -8.57 -5.97
CA TRP A 79 -2.96 -7.30 -6.67
C TRP A 79 -1.69 -7.19 -7.53
N THR A 80 -1.85 -7.21 -8.85
CA THR A 80 -0.73 -7.07 -9.81
C THR A 80 -0.39 -5.62 -10.19
N GLY A 81 -1.18 -4.65 -9.71
CA GLY A 81 -0.99 -3.22 -9.94
C GLY A 81 0.06 -2.57 -9.01
N SER A 82 0.09 -1.24 -9.01
CA SER A 82 0.99 -0.46 -8.13
C SER A 82 0.71 -0.73 -6.65
N ARG A 83 1.76 -0.66 -5.82
CA ARG A 83 1.70 -0.93 -4.38
C ARG A 83 2.37 0.18 -3.57
N ASN A 84 1.88 0.41 -2.35
CA ASN A 84 2.46 1.31 -1.35
C ASN A 84 2.58 0.57 -0.01
N LYS A 85 3.79 0.49 0.56
CA LYS A 85 4.08 -0.27 1.81
C LYS A 85 3.50 -1.70 1.81
N GLY A 86 3.54 -2.36 0.65
CA GLY A 86 3.01 -3.71 0.45
C GLY A 86 1.53 -3.78 0.05
N TYR A 87 0.74 -2.73 0.26
CA TYR A 87 -0.68 -2.70 -0.08
C TYR A 87 -0.91 -2.27 -1.52
N GLY A 88 -1.85 -2.90 -2.22
CA GLY A 88 -2.30 -2.44 -3.53
C GLY A 88 -2.88 -1.03 -3.46
N VAL A 89 -2.62 -0.22 -4.49
CA VAL A 89 -3.24 1.11 -4.65
C VAL A 89 -3.96 1.20 -6.00
N ILE A 90 -5.10 1.89 -6.00
CA ILE A 90 -5.98 2.04 -7.15
C ILE A 90 -6.41 3.50 -7.30
N SER A 91 -6.42 3.98 -8.54
CA SER A 91 -7.04 5.26 -8.92
C SER A 91 -7.70 5.09 -10.28
N VAL A 92 -8.80 5.81 -10.49
CA VAL A 92 -9.48 5.93 -11.79
C VAL A 92 -9.42 7.40 -12.22
N SER A 93 -9.09 7.64 -13.49
CA SER A 93 -9.04 8.98 -14.11
C SER A 93 -8.51 10.08 -13.16
N GLN A 94 -9.22 11.21 -13.01
CA GLN A 94 -8.88 12.35 -12.16
C GLN A 94 -9.13 12.12 -10.65
N SER A 95 -9.37 10.88 -10.21
CA SER A 95 -9.64 10.57 -8.81
C SER A 95 -8.36 10.44 -7.98
N ARG A 96 -8.48 10.75 -6.69
CA ARG A 96 -7.43 10.48 -5.70
C ARG A 96 -7.04 9.00 -5.68
N VAL A 97 -5.77 8.73 -5.38
CA VAL A 97 -5.29 7.37 -5.13
C VAL A 97 -5.92 6.83 -3.85
N ARG A 98 -6.41 5.58 -3.91
CA ARG A 98 -7.05 4.85 -2.82
C ARG A 98 -6.33 3.52 -2.59
N ILE A 99 -6.53 2.92 -1.42
CA ILE A 99 -6.05 1.57 -1.12
C ILE A 99 -6.96 0.55 -1.82
N ALA A 100 -6.38 -0.44 -2.49
CA ALA A 100 -7.12 -1.34 -3.36
C ALA A 100 -8.09 -2.26 -2.58
N HIS A 101 -7.67 -2.80 -1.43
CA HIS A 101 -8.53 -3.66 -0.63
C HIS A 101 -9.70 -2.90 0.03
N ASP A 102 -9.50 -1.62 0.39
CA ASP A 102 -10.58 -0.76 0.86
C ASP A 102 -11.65 -0.62 -0.22
N VAL A 103 -11.23 -0.35 -1.46
CA VAL A 103 -12.14 -0.24 -2.61
C VAL A 103 -12.83 -1.58 -2.89
N ALA A 104 -12.11 -2.70 -2.81
CA ALA A 104 -12.70 -4.03 -3.02
C ALA A 104 -13.80 -4.33 -1.99
N TRP A 105 -13.58 -3.98 -0.72
CA TRP A 105 -14.59 -4.09 0.31
C TRP A 105 -15.81 -3.21 0.01
N GLU A 106 -15.61 -1.94 -0.36
CA GLU A 106 -16.71 -1.02 -0.67
C GLU A 106 -17.56 -1.47 -1.86
N VAL A 107 -16.91 -1.91 -2.94
CA VAL A 107 -17.58 -2.42 -4.15
C VAL A 107 -18.40 -3.65 -3.81
N ASN A 108 -17.84 -4.60 -3.05
CA ASN A 108 -18.54 -5.82 -2.66
C ASN A 108 -19.74 -5.56 -1.74
N HIS A 109 -19.64 -4.57 -0.85
CA HIS A 109 -20.70 -4.24 0.11
C HIS A 109 -21.67 -3.16 -0.39
N GLY A 110 -21.42 -2.58 -1.57
CA GLY A 110 -22.24 -1.52 -2.15
C GLY A 110 -22.30 -0.23 -1.32
N ARG A 111 -21.31 0.03 -0.46
CA ARG A 111 -21.30 1.19 0.45
C ARG A 111 -19.89 1.67 0.76
N SER A 112 -19.78 2.97 1.08
CA SER A 112 -18.51 3.55 1.53
C SER A 112 -18.09 3.03 2.90
N LEU A 113 -16.78 3.01 3.14
CA LEU A 113 -16.21 2.73 4.45
C LEU A 113 -16.75 3.71 5.52
N PRO A 114 -17.34 3.20 6.61
CA PRO A 114 -17.81 4.07 7.69
C PRO A 114 -16.64 4.86 8.33
N PRO A 115 -16.87 6.09 8.81
CA PRO A 115 -15.83 6.87 9.47
C PRO A 115 -15.19 6.13 10.65
N GLY A 116 -13.85 6.17 10.74
CA GLY A 116 -13.08 5.52 11.81
C GLY A 116 -12.92 4.00 11.69
N MET A 117 -13.50 3.39 10.66
CA MET A 117 -13.31 1.97 10.34
C MET A 117 -12.14 1.76 9.39
N VAL A 118 -11.52 0.59 9.49
CA VAL A 118 -10.46 0.10 8.60
C VAL A 118 -10.81 -1.28 8.09
N VAL A 119 -10.37 -1.58 6.87
CA VAL A 119 -10.41 -2.95 6.34
C VAL A 119 -9.14 -3.68 6.77
N ARG A 120 -9.28 -4.92 7.22
CA ARG A 120 -8.19 -5.79 7.65
C ARG A 120 -8.22 -7.10 6.86
N HIS A 121 -7.06 -7.70 6.68
CA HIS A 121 -6.93 -9.02 6.03
C HIS A 121 -7.02 -10.14 7.06
N ARG A 122 -7.88 -11.14 6.80
CA ARG A 122 -7.83 -12.43 7.52
C ARG A 122 -6.64 -13.27 7.08
N CYS A 123 -6.27 -13.19 5.81
CA CYS A 123 -5.22 -13.99 5.17
C CYS A 123 -3.79 -13.47 5.38
N ASP A 124 -3.60 -12.37 6.12
CA ASP A 124 -2.29 -11.75 6.37
C ASP A 124 -1.46 -11.39 5.13
N ASN A 125 -2.13 -11.19 4.00
CA ASN A 125 -1.50 -10.94 2.71
C ASN A 125 -1.88 -9.54 2.17
N PRO A 126 -1.03 -8.50 2.37
CA PRO A 126 -1.37 -7.10 2.04
C PRO A 126 -1.80 -6.81 0.58
N PRO A 127 -1.26 -7.50 -0.45
CA PRO A 127 -1.73 -7.36 -1.83
C PRO A 127 -3.09 -8.03 -2.12
N CYS A 128 -3.65 -8.83 -1.21
CA CYS A 128 -4.92 -9.50 -1.45
C CYS A 128 -6.08 -8.49 -1.50
N VAL A 129 -6.96 -8.65 -2.48
CA VAL A 129 -8.21 -7.86 -2.61
C VAL A 129 -9.48 -8.73 -2.64
N ASN A 130 -9.38 -10.02 -2.35
CA ASN A 130 -10.54 -10.91 -2.25
C ASN A 130 -11.47 -10.45 -1.12
N PRO A 131 -12.73 -10.06 -1.38
CA PRO A 131 -13.66 -9.60 -0.35
C PRO A 131 -13.88 -10.60 0.80
N ASP A 132 -13.82 -11.90 0.54
CA ASP A 132 -13.98 -12.95 1.57
C ASP A 132 -12.80 -13.00 2.55
N HIS A 133 -11.65 -12.46 2.14
CA HIS A 133 -10.47 -12.31 2.98
C HIS A 133 -10.42 -10.95 3.72
N LEU A 134 -11.41 -10.08 3.51
CA LEU A 134 -11.45 -8.73 4.06
C LEU A 134 -12.49 -8.61 5.18
N VAL A 135 -12.10 -7.96 6.28
CA VAL A 135 -13.01 -7.69 7.39
C VAL A 135 -12.95 -6.23 7.80
N LEU A 136 -14.13 -5.70 8.12
CA LEU A 136 -14.23 -4.41 8.76
C LEU A 136 -13.80 -4.51 10.22
N GLY A 137 -13.07 -3.52 10.70
CA GLY A 137 -12.73 -3.38 12.11
C GLY A 137 -12.37 -1.95 12.44
N THR A 138 -11.98 -1.72 13.69
CA THR A 138 -11.50 -0.43 14.15
C THR A 138 -9.98 -0.34 14.07
N HIS A 139 -9.44 0.88 14.18
CA HIS A 139 -8.01 1.07 14.41
C HIS A 139 -7.51 0.33 15.67
N GLY A 140 -8.35 0.22 16.70
CA GLY A 140 -8.06 -0.56 17.91
C GLY A 140 -7.87 -2.04 17.62
N ASP A 141 -8.73 -2.62 16.78
CA ASP A 141 -8.65 -4.03 16.38
C ASP A 141 -7.40 -4.29 15.53
N ASN A 142 -7.08 -3.40 14.58
CA ASN A 142 -5.84 -3.50 13.80
C ASN A 142 -4.58 -3.40 14.69
N ASN A 143 -4.60 -2.55 15.72
CA ASN A 143 -3.49 -2.44 16.67
C ASN A 143 -3.40 -3.68 17.58
N ARG A 144 -4.54 -4.28 17.94
CA ARG A 144 -4.60 -5.54 18.68
C ARG A 144 -4.03 -6.69 17.84
N ASP A 145 -4.44 -6.84 16.59
CA ASP A 145 -3.90 -7.84 15.66
C ASP A 145 -2.38 -7.69 15.51
N LYS A 146 -1.90 -6.45 15.37
CA LYS A 146 -0.46 -6.17 15.33
C LYS A 146 0.23 -6.57 16.63
N SER A 147 -0.40 -6.36 17.78
CA SER A 147 0.14 -6.74 19.08
C SER A 147 0.20 -8.25 19.26
N GLU A 148 -0.90 -8.94 19.03
CA GLU A 148 -1.03 -10.40 19.14
C GLU A 148 -0.08 -11.12 18.18
N ARG A 149 0.15 -10.54 16.99
CA ARG A 149 1.06 -11.10 15.97
C ARG A 149 2.51 -10.62 16.10
N GLY A 150 2.87 -9.92 17.19
CA GLY A 150 4.25 -9.43 17.40
C GLY A 150 4.74 -8.43 16.35
N ARG A 151 3.84 -7.85 15.55
CA ARG A 151 4.11 -6.82 14.53
C ARG A 151 4.03 -5.40 15.07
N ASN A 152 3.66 -5.25 16.35
CA ASN A 152 3.97 -4.04 17.07
C ASN A 152 5.47 -3.77 16.95
N GLY A 153 5.85 -2.49 16.94
CA GLY A 153 7.24 -2.03 16.90
C GLY A 153 8.06 -2.43 18.13
N TYR A 154 7.85 -3.63 18.66
CA TYR A 154 8.84 -4.39 19.40
C TYR A 154 10.19 -4.44 18.67
N ASN A 155 10.13 -4.47 17.34
CA ASN A 155 11.27 -4.27 16.44
C ASN A 155 11.44 -2.81 15.97
N GLY A 156 10.87 -1.83 16.67
CA GLY A 156 10.73 -0.44 16.20
C GLY A 156 11.02 0.66 17.23
N THR A 157 11.29 0.32 18.50
CA THR A 157 11.74 1.28 19.51
C THR A 157 12.97 0.73 20.21
N GLY A 158 14.16 1.32 20.03
CA GLY A 158 15.35 1.29 20.93
C GLY A 158 15.89 -0.02 21.56
N PHE A 159 15.22 -1.15 21.42
CA PHE A 159 15.41 -2.39 22.18
C PHE A 159 15.72 -3.59 21.27
N LYS A 160 15.95 -3.37 19.96
CA LYS A 160 16.39 -4.39 18.99
C LYS A 160 17.63 -5.21 19.44
N HIS A 161 18.33 -4.74 20.46
CA HIS A 161 19.56 -5.32 20.99
C HIS A 161 19.38 -6.12 22.27
N LEU A 162 18.15 -6.30 22.79
CA LEU A 162 17.91 -7.17 23.94
C LEU A 162 17.21 -8.45 23.47
N THR A 163 17.95 -9.54 23.47
CA THR A 163 17.44 -10.88 23.26
C THR A 163 16.66 -11.36 24.49
N PRO A 164 15.77 -12.34 24.36
CA PRO A 164 15.10 -12.98 25.50
C PRO A 164 16.05 -13.47 26.60
N ALA A 165 17.25 -13.94 26.23
CA ALA A 165 18.26 -14.35 27.20
C ALA A 165 18.79 -13.17 28.02
N GLN A 166 19.09 -12.04 27.37
CA GLN A 166 19.57 -10.83 28.05
C GLN A 166 18.49 -10.22 28.94
N VAL A 167 17.21 -10.33 28.59
CA VAL A 167 16.10 -9.88 29.43
C VAL A 167 16.05 -10.67 30.74
N ARG A 168 16.21 -12.00 30.66
CA ARG A 168 16.28 -12.87 31.86
C ARG A 168 17.49 -12.53 32.71
N GLU A 169 18.64 -12.35 32.09
CA GLU A 169 19.88 -11.98 32.77
C GLU A 169 19.77 -10.62 33.48
N ILE A 170 19.17 -9.60 32.82
CA ILE A 170 18.92 -8.28 33.42
C ILE A 170 18.08 -8.39 34.70
N ARG A 171 17.06 -9.26 34.69
CA ARG A 171 16.17 -9.43 35.85
C ARG A 171 16.84 -10.19 36.98
N ALA A 172 17.53 -11.29 36.66
CA ALA A 172 18.30 -12.05 37.63
C ALA A 172 19.35 -11.16 38.34
N LEU A 173 20.09 -10.35 37.57
CA LEU A 173 21.07 -9.42 38.15
C LEU A 173 20.44 -8.41 39.10
N HIS A 174 19.23 -7.94 38.81
CA HIS A 174 18.53 -7.03 39.71
C HIS A 174 18.04 -7.75 40.98
N GLU A 175 17.49 -8.95 40.84
CA GLU A 175 17.05 -9.78 41.97
C GLU A 175 18.23 -10.11 42.90
N ASP A 176 19.42 -10.31 42.35
CA ASP A 176 20.69 -10.47 43.08
C ASP A 176 21.22 -9.15 43.71
N GLY A 177 20.47 -8.06 43.62
CA GLY A 177 20.80 -6.77 44.24
C GLY A 177 21.71 -5.86 43.41
N THR A 178 22.02 -6.22 42.15
CA THR A 178 22.83 -5.35 41.28
C THR A 178 22.09 -4.04 40.98
N ASN A 179 22.79 -2.92 41.08
CA ASN A 179 22.21 -1.61 40.83
C ASN A 179 21.83 -1.42 39.34
N MET A 180 20.69 -0.79 39.08
CA MET A 180 20.19 -0.45 37.74
C MET A 180 21.21 0.26 36.83
N SER A 181 22.03 1.15 37.38
CA SER A 181 23.07 1.86 36.61
C SER A 181 24.19 0.93 36.15
N GLU A 182 24.52 -0.06 36.99
CA GLU A 182 25.55 -1.05 36.68
C GLU A 182 25.05 -2.05 35.64
N ILE A 183 23.80 -2.51 35.78
CA ILE A 183 23.13 -3.31 34.75
C ILE A 183 23.06 -2.53 33.43
N ALA A 184 22.69 -1.25 33.46
CA ALA A 184 22.62 -0.40 32.28
C ALA A 184 23.98 -0.33 31.55
N ARG A 185 25.07 -0.13 32.29
CA ARG A 185 26.45 -0.13 31.77
C ARG A 185 26.82 -1.49 31.16
N ARG A 186 26.53 -2.59 31.86
CA ARG A 186 26.81 -3.96 31.41
C ARG A 186 26.15 -4.29 30.06
N PHE A 187 24.91 -3.86 29.85
CA PHE A 187 24.20 -4.09 28.59
C PHE A 187 24.30 -2.93 27.60
N SER A 188 25.12 -1.91 27.90
CA SER A 188 25.25 -0.67 27.11
C SER A 188 23.89 -0.06 26.75
N ARG A 189 22.96 -0.07 27.72
CA ARG A 189 21.60 0.47 27.58
C ARG A 189 21.44 1.67 28.50
N SER A 190 20.43 2.51 28.22
CA SER A 190 20.07 3.58 29.15
C SER A 190 19.45 3.00 30.43
N ARG A 191 19.60 3.72 31.54
CA ARG A 191 18.95 3.35 32.81
C ARG A 191 17.43 3.22 32.67
N SER A 192 16.82 4.08 31.86
CA SER A 192 15.38 4.02 31.55
C SER A 192 14.98 2.72 30.86
N THR A 193 15.83 2.17 30.00
CA THR A 193 15.62 0.85 29.38
C THR A 193 15.59 -0.25 30.43
N ILE A 194 16.57 -0.29 31.33
CA ILE A 194 16.64 -1.30 32.38
C ILE A 194 15.43 -1.23 33.32
N ILE A 195 15.01 -0.02 33.71
CA ILE A 195 13.82 0.17 34.56
C ILE A 195 12.58 -0.44 33.91
N ARG A 196 12.35 -0.22 32.61
CA ARG A 196 11.19 -0.75 31.90
C ARG A 196 11.21 -2.29 31.83
N VAL A 197 12.40 -2.89 31.63
CA VAL A 197 12.59 -4.35 31.58
C VAL A 197 12.33 -4.99 32.95
N VAL A 198 12.87 -4.38 34.01
CA VAL A 198 12.70 -4.84 35.40
C VAL A 198 11.25 -4.70 35.87
N LYS A 199 10.62 -3.54 35.63
CA LYS A 199 9.23 -3.29 36.01
C LYS A 199 8.21 -4.05 35.14
N ARG A 200 8.68 -4.93 34.25
CA ARG A 200 7.87 -5.68 33.27
C ARG A 200 6.92 -4.80 32.45
N GLN A 201 7.27 -3.53 32.26
CA GLN A 201 6.56 -2.60 31.36
C GLN A 201 6.84 -2.94 29.89
N VAL A 202 7.89 -3.74 29.65
CA VAL A 202 8.26 -4.37 28.39
C VAL A 202 8.72 -5.81 28.69
N PHE A 203 8.56 -6.73 27.72
CA PHE A 203 8.91 -8.16 27.80
C PHE A 203 8.13 -8.90 28.93
N ALA A 204 6.83 -8.63 29.06
CA ALA A 204 6.00 -9.16 30.15
C ALA A 204 5.82 -10.69 30.11
N ASP A 205 5.96 -11.28 28.93
CA ASP A 205 5.83 -12.69 28.57
C ASP A 205 7.12 -13.52 28.78
N ILE A 206 8.25 -12.85 28.92
CA ILE A 206 9.52 -13.50 29.27
C ILE A 206 9.55 -13.55 30.80
N HIS A 207 9.88 -14.68 31.41
CA HIS A 207 10.02 -14.80 32.87
C HIS A 207 11.48 -14.68 33.27
#